data_AF-A0A4Q9G5K3-F1
#
_entry.id   AF-A0A4Q9G5K3-F1
#
_cell.length_a   1.000
_cell.length_b   1.000
_cell.length_c   1.000
_cell.angle_alpha   90.00
_cell.angle_beta   90.00
_cell.angle_gamma   90.00
#
_symmetry.space_group_name_H-M   'P 1'
#
loop_
_entity.id
_entity.type
_entity.pdbx_description
1 polymer ?
#
loop_
_entity_poly.entity_id
_entity_poly.type
_entity_poly.pdbx_seq_one_letter_code
_entity_poly.pdbx_strand_id
1 'polypeptide(L)'
;MYINLLAAVAVTSVMAGQAGAATYTVAEYDMQVRYEGTGFTRAYVLSLPDLETVYEGSIPAGDTTYGFDSYLFGKPQIGTIFQFQLKIVHPHVPIYDFFYDNGGRAPVCQLGPWDCTSVNITNINGNHIRFGWDDIFSASVTLTKGSVLDINFWSAYASHDGPYPFRISEDGRYGYEYRDEYSQFTILDIKDLAPVPLPSAIALLPLGIGALAFMRKRRRLVAG
;
A
#
# COMPACT_ATOMS: atom_id res chain seq x y z
N MET A 1 59.77 6.79 7.89
CA MET A 1 58.72 5.76 7.85
C MET A 1 57.45 6.46 7.39
N TYR A 2 57.05 6.23 6.14
CA TYR A 2 55.92 6.91 5.49
C TYR A 2 54.62 6.21 5.87
N ILE A 3 53.64 6.95 6.39
CA ILE A 3 52.25 6.49 6.54
C ILE A 3 51.39 7.38 5.64
N ASN A 4 50.96 6.81 4.51
CA ASN A 4 49.95 7.37 3.63
C ASN A 4 48.58 7.26 4.31
N LEU A 5 47.95 8.39 4.62
CA LEU A 5 46.52 8.45 4.94
C LEU A 5 45.81 9.10 3.76
N LEU A 6 45.15 8.26 2.96
CA LEU A 6 44.22 8.64 1.91
C LEU A 6 43.05 9.42 2.53
N ALA A 7 42.99 10.72 2.22
CA ALA A 7 41.81 11.54 2.47
C ALA A 7 40.73 11.19 1.43
N ALA A 8 39.64 10.56 1.87
CA ALA A 8 38.42 10.45 1.08
C ALA A 8 37.71 11.81 1.10
N VAL A 9 37.86 12.57 0.01
CA VAL A 9 37.09 13.80 -0.20
C VAL A 9 35.65 13.39 -0.54
N ALA A 10 34.75 13.53 0.44
CA ALA A 10 33.32 13.50 0.18
C ALA A 10 32.97 14.75 -0.63
N VAL A 11 32.77 14.57 -1.94
CA VAL A 11 32.26 15.64 -2.80
C VAL A 11 30.77 15.79 -2.49
N THR A 12 30.43 16.65 -1.53
CA THR A 12 29.07 17.18 -1.39
C THR A 12 28.90 18.27 -2.46
N SER A 13 28.51 17.87 -3.67
CA SER A 13 28.04 18.82 -4.67
C SER A 13 26.64 19.30 -4.27
N VAL A 14 26.57 20.37 -3.48
CA VAL A 14 25.34 21.15 -3.29
C VAL A 14 25.13 21.96 -4.57
N MET A 15 24.50 21.36 -5.57
CA MET A 15 23.93 22.11 -6.68
C MET A 15 22.54 22.57 -6.27
N ALA A 16 22.48 23.78 -5.72
CA ALA A 16 21.25 24.56 -5.58
C ALA A 16 20.78 24.98 -6.98
N GLY A 17 20.14 24.06 -7.68
CA GLY A 17 19.29 24.35 -8.84
C GLY A 17 17.86 24.05 -8.43
N GLN A 18 16.95 25.00 -8.65
CA GLN A 18 15.50 24.80 -8.53
C GLN A 18 15.06 23.67 -9.49
N ALA A 19 15.20 22.41 -9.06
CA ALA A 19 14.42 21.31 -9.57
C ALA A 19 13.04 21.45 -8.92
N GLY A 20 11.98 21.51 -9.72
CA GLY A 20 10.62 21.47 -9.18
C GLY A 20 10.53 20.29 -8.22
N ALA A 21 10.24 20.56 -6.95
CA ALA A 21 10.16 19.54 -5.92
C ALA A 21 9.21 18.46 -6.43
N ALA A 22 9.67 17.20 -6.48
CA ALA A 22 8.77 16.09 -6.71
C ALA A 22 7.61 16.24 -5.72
N THR A 23 6.36 16.24 -6.17
CA THR A 23 5.20 16.41 -5.28
C THR A 23 4.86 15.12 -4.53
N TYR A 24 5.63 14.05 -4.79
CA TYR A 24 5.45 12.71 -4.26
C TYR A 24 6.79 12.00 -4.11
N THR A 25 6.80 11.00 -3.23
CA THR A 25 7.85 9.99 -3.08
C THR A 25 7.29 8.61 -3.42
N VAL A 26 8.09 7.77 -4.05
CA VAL A 26 7.72 6.36 -4.28
C VAL A 26 8.47 5.50 -3.27
N ALA A 27 7.73 4.70 -2.52
CA ALA A 27 8.27 3.69 -1.63
C ALA A 27 7.91 2.30 -2.18
N GLU A 28 8.91 1.43 -2.28
CA GLU A 28 8.76 0.06 -2.78
C GLU A 28 9.32 -0.92 -1.75
N TYR A 29 8.52 -1.91 -1.40
CA TYR A 29 8.87 -2.94 -0.42
C TYR A 29 8.56 -4.32 -0.97
N ASP A 30 9.53 -5.21 -0.86
CA ASP A 30 9.29 -6.65 -1.00
C ASP A 30 9.13 -7.23 0.41
N MET A 31 7.96 -7.80 0.69
CA MET A 31 7.62 -8.38 1.98
C MET A 31 7.33 -9.86 1.84
N GLN A 32 7.91 -10.66 2.74
CA GLN A 32 7.44 -12.01 2.97
C GLN A 32 6.50 -11.98 4.17
N VAL A 33 5.25 -12.38 3.98
CA VAL A 33 4.23 -12.37 5.03
C VAL A 33 3.65 -13.77 5.23
N ARG A 34 3.31 -14.11 6.47
CA ARG A 34 2.59 -15.34 6.80
C ARG A 34 1.16 -15.01 7.13
N TYR A 35 0.22 -15.68 6.48
CA TYR A 35 -1.19 -15.54 6.77
C TYR A 35 -1.55 -16.22 8.10
N GLU A 36 -2.15 -15.46 9.02
CA GLU A 36 -2.55 -15.94 10.35
C GLU A 36 -4.04 -16.32 10.39
N GLY A 37 -4.83 -15.85 9.41
CA GLY A 37 -6.24 -16.16 9.29
C GLY A 37 -7.09 -14.94 8.94
N THR A 38 -8.38 -15.19 8.78
CA THR A 38 -9.40 -14.13 8.64
C THR A 38 -10.17 -14.04 9.93
N GLY A 39 -10.46 -12.82 10.34
CA GLY A 39 -11.33 -12.51 11.47
C GLY A 39 -12.44 -11.54 11.07
N PHE A 40 -13.35 -11.33 12.00
CA PHE A 40 -14.50 -10.43 11.86
C PHE A 40 -14.64 -9.56 13.10
N THR A 41 -14.80 -8.25 12.93
CA THR A 41 -15.04 -7.33 14.05
C THR A 41 -16.43 -7.55 14.64
N ARG A 42 -17.39 -7.91 13.77
CA ARG A 42 -18.75 -8.28 14.12
C ARG A 42 -19.30 -9.25 13.08
N ALA A 43 -19.59 -10.46 13.54
CA ALA A 43 -20.25 -11.50 12.77
C ALA A 43 -21.50 -11.99 13.52
N TYR A 44 -22.51 -12.36 12.75
CA TYR A 44 -23.72 -13.04 13.20
C TYR A 44 -23.78 -14.38 12.49
N VAL A 45 -23.77 -15.48 13.25
CA VAL A 45 -23.66 -16.85 12.72
C VAL A 45 -24.92 -17.64 13.06
N LEU A 46 -25.46 -18.28 12.03
CA LEU A 46 -26.62 -19.15 12.06
C LEU A 46 -26.21 -20.60 11.80
N SER A 47 -26.74 -21.53 12.59
CA SER A 47 -26.78 -22.95 12.21
C SER A 47 -27.73 -23.10 11.02
N LEU A 48 -27.28 -23.60 9.87
CA LEU A 48 -28.17 -23.77 8.70
C LEU A 48 -29.22 -24.87 8.84
N PRO A 49 -28.95 -26.00 9.53
CA PRO A 49 -29.99 -27.01 9.77
C PRO A 49 -31.22 -26.46 10.50
N ASP A 50 -31.00 -25.58 11.47
CA ASP A 50 -32.04 -25.15 12.42
C ASP A 50 -32.40 -23.65 12.28
N LEU A 51 -31.62 -22.89 11.51
CA LEU A 51 -31.68 -21.43 11.38
C LEU A 51 -31.58 -20.68 12.72
N GLU A 52 -30.95 -21.30 13.72
CA GLU A 52 -30.74 -20.70 15.04
C GLU A 52 -29.44 -19.91 15.09
N THR A 53 -29.45 -18.77 15.78
CA THR A 53 -28.23 -18.03 16.10
C THR A 53 -27.37 -18.81 17.05
N VAL A 54 -26.17 -19.17 16.61
CA VAL A 54 -25.19 -19.88 17.42
C VAL A 54 -24.08 -18.97 17.94
N TYR A 55 -23.91 -17.79 17.31
CA TYR A 55 -22.91 -16.82 17.72
C TYR A 55 -23.23 -15.41 17.22
N GLU A 56 -22.98 -14.40 18.07
CA GLU A 56 -22.91 -13.00 17.69
C GLU A 56 -21.73 -12.36 18.41
N GLY A 57 -20.79 -11.76 17.67
CA GLY A 57 -19.61 -11.14 18.28
C GLY A 57 -18.43 -10.95 17.34
N SER A 58 -17.27 -10.68 17.93
CA SER A 58 -16.00 -10.57 17.20
C SER A 58 -15.30 -11.92 17.16
N ILE A 59 -14.86 -12.30 15.97
CA ILE A 59 -14.18 -13.55 15.70
C ILE A 59 -12.72 -13.21 15.40
N PRO A 60 -11.75 -13.73 16.18
CA PRO A 60 -10.36 -13.43 15.97
C PRO A 60 -9.84 -14.10 14.69
N ALA A 61 -8.81 -13.50 14.08
CA ALA A 61 -8.12 -14.13 12.95
C ALA A 61 -7.59 -15.52 13.35
N GLY A 62 -7.89 -16.50 12.50
CA GLY A 62 -7.43 -17.87 12.67
C GLY A 62 -8.40 -18.78 13.44
N ASP A 63 -9.51 -18.23 13.94
CA ASP A 63 -10.60 -19.05 14.47
C ASP A 63 -11.35 -19.74 13.32
N THR A 64 -11.27 -21.07 13.30
CA THR A 64 -11.88 -21.92 12.27
C THR A 64 -13.16 -22.61 12.75
N THR A 65 -13.67 -22.27 13.93
CA THR A 65 -14.81 -22.95 14.58
C THR A 65 -16.04 -23.07 13.68
N TYR A 66 -16.30 -22.04 12.87
CA TYR A 66 -17.46 -21.99 11.98
C TYR A 66 -17.11 -22.08 10.49
N GLY A 67 -15.89 -22.51 10.14
CA GLY A 67 -15.47 -22.72 8.75
C GLY A 67 -15.46 -21.44 7.91
N PHE A 68 -14.99 -20.34 8.48
CA PHE A 68 -14.87 -19.07 7.77
C PHE A 68 -13.72 -19.09 6.77
N ASP A 69 -13.96 -18.40 5.65
CA ASP A 69 -13.01 -18.30 4.57
C ASP A 69 -12.62 -16.84 4.34
N SER A 70 -11.35 -16.60 4.03
CA SER A 70 -10.91 -15.31 3.48
C SER A 70 -11.40 -15.17 2.06
N TYR A 71 -12.23 -14.14 1.83
CA TYR A 71 -12.56 -13.74 0.47
C TYR A 71 -11.39 -13.03 -0.21
N LEU A 72 -10.57 -12.34 0.59
CA LEU A 72 -9.50 -11.47 0.12
C LEU A 72 -8.42 -12.24 -0.64
N PHE A 73 -8.08 -13.46 -0.21
CA PHE A 73 -6.93 -14.20 -0.74
C PHE A 73 -7.25 -15.56 -1.34
N GLY A 74 -8.51 -15.82 -1.69
CA GLY A 74 -8.90 -17.09 -2.34
C GLY A 74 -8.67 -18.32 -1.45
N LYS A 75 -9.02 -18.21 -0.16
CA LYS A 75 -8.96 -19.27 0.85
C LYS A 75 -7.58 -19.89 1.11
N PRO A 76 -6.57 -19.10 1.51
CA PRO A 76 -5.30 -19.69 1.90
C PRO A 76 -5.39 -20.42 3.24
N GLN A 77 -4.61 -21.49 3.38
CA GLN A 77 -4.43 -22.15 4.67
C GLN A 77 -3.68 -21.23 5.63
N ILE A 78 -4.05 -21.25 6.92
CA ILE A 78 -3.28 -20.57 7.97
C ILE A 78 -1.83 -21.07 7.94
N GLY A 79 -0.88 -20.14 8.01
CA GLY A 79 0.55 -20.42 7.86
C GLY A 79 1.07 -20.30 6.42
N THR A 80 0.20 -20.13 5.42
CA THR A 80 0.62 -19.87 4.03
C THR A 80 1.50 -18.62 3.98
N ILE A 81 2.64 -18.74 3.28
CA ILE A 81 3.56 -17.63 3.08
C ILE A 81 3.31 -16.99 1.73
N PHE A 82 3.12 -15.68 1.73
CA PHE A 82 2.96 -14.86 0.55
C PHE A 82 4.16 -13.94 0.34
N GLN A 83 4.40 -13.62 -0.93
CA GLN A 83 5.29 -12.54 -1.33
C GLN A 83 4.42 -11.34 -1.70
N PHE A 84 4.44 -10.31 -0.87
CA PHE A 84 3.75 -9.06 -1.14
C PHE A 84 4.75 -8.05 -1.69
N GLN A 85 4.47 -7.55 -2.87
CA GLN A 85 5.09 -6.33 -3.36
C GLN A 85 4.18 -5.19 -2.94
N LEU A 86 4.72 -4.24 -2.19
CA LEU A 86 4.04 -3.02 -1.81
C LEU A 86 4.72 -1.86 -2.52
N LYS A 87 4.01 -1.25 -3.47
CA LYS A 87 4.44 -0.03 -4.15
C LYS A 87 3.47 1.07 -3.80
N ILE A 88 3.94 2.11 -3.12
CA ILE A 88 3.11 3.26 -2.73
C ILE A 88 3.73 4.53 -3.29
N VAL A 89 2.93 5.27 -4.06
CA VAL A 89 3.23 6.66 -4.40
C VAL A 89 2.62 7.56 -3.34
N HIS A 90 3.45 8.09 -2.46
CA HIS A 90 3.04 8.94 -1.34
C HIS A 90 3.23 10.42 -1.70
N PRO A 91 2.15 11.21 -1.83
CA PRO A 91 2.26 12.66 -1.99
C PRO A 91 2.81 13.29 -0.71
N HIS A 92 3.58 14.38 -0.85
CA HIS A 92 4.11 15.11 0.32
C HIS A 92 3.03 15.74 1.20
N VAL A 93 1.83 15.94 0.65
CA VAL A 93 0.63 16.33 1.40
C VAL A 93 -0.25 15.07 1.53
N PRO A 94 -0.56 14.61 2.75
CA PRO A 94 -1.39 13.43 2.95
C PRO A 94 -2.76 13.52 2.28
N ILE A 95 -3.25 12.38 1.81
CA ILE A 95 -4.59 12.24 1.22
C ILE A 95 -5.55 11.78 2.32
N TYR A 96 -6.63 12.54 2.50
CA TYR A 96 -7.78 12.18 3.33
C TYR A 96 -9.06 12.53 2.57
N ASP A 97 -9.44 11.70 1.59
CA ASP A 97 -10.69 11.89 0.84
C ASP A 97 -11.63 10.72 1.11
N PHE A 98 -12.40 10.84 2.19
CA PHE A 98 -13.33 9.78 2.60
C PHE A 98 -14.65 9.81 1.81
N PHE A 99 -14.89 10.80 0.94
CA PHE A 99 -16.25 11.10 0.46
C PHE A 99 -16.38 11.57 -1.00
N TYR A 100 -15.44 11.21 -1.89
CA TYR A 100 -15.50 11.53 -3.33
C TYR A 100 -15.74 13.02 -3.63
N ASP A 101 -14.69 13.77 -3.93
CA ASP A 101 -14.71 14.58 -5.18
C ASP A 101 -13.41 15.33 -5.51
N ASN A 102 -12.30 15.27 -4.74
CA ASN A 102 -11.04 15.90 -5.22
C ASN A 102 -9.71 15.66 -4.45
N GLY A 103 -9.55 14.63 -3.61
CA GLY A 103 -8.46 14.64 -2.62
C GLY A 103 -7.23 13.78 -2.86
N GLY A 104 -7.22 12.85 -3.83
CA GLY A 104 -5.98 12.19 -4.24
C GLY A 104 -6.17 10.92 -5.07
N ARG A 105 -5.23 10.67 -5.98
CA ARG A 105 -5.06 9.38 -6.68
C ARG A 105 -3.60 9.00 -6.53
N ALA A 106 -3.29 7.82 -6.00
CA ALA A 106 -1.94 7.28 -6.14
C ALA A 106 -1.83 6.77 -7.58
N PRO A 107 -0.96 7.34 -8.44
CA PRO A 107 -0.92 6.97 -9.84
C PRO A 107 -0.57 5.48 -10.06
N VAL A 108 0.05 4.85 -9.06
CA VAL A 108 0.30 3.40 -8.99
C VAL A 108 0.26 2.99 -7.52
N CYS A 109 -0.54 1.96 -7.20
CA CYS A 109 -0.47 1.26 -5.92
C CYS A 109 -0.69 -0.22 -6.17
N GLN A 110 0.19 -1.07 -5.64
CA GLN A 110 0.01 -2.52 -5.67
C GLN A 110 0.35 -3.09 -4.30
N LEU A 111 -0.52 -3.95 -3.77
CA LEU A 111 -0.29 -4.73 -2.57
C LEU A 111 -0.56 -6.21 -2.89
N GLY A 112 0.51 -6.98 -3.06
CA GLY A 112 0.37 -8.38 -3.45
C GLY A 112 -0.43 -8.52 -4.76
N PRO A 113 -1.57 -9.24 -4.76
CA PRO A 113 -2.38 -9.42 -5.97
C PRO A 113 -3.28 -8.22 -6.31
N TRP A 114 -3.41 -7.23 -5.43
CA TRP A 114 -4.39 -6.15 -5.63
C TRP A 114 -3.78 -4.91 -6.25
N ASP A 115 -4.48 -4.38 -7.24
CA ASP A 115 -4.37 -3.01 -7.68
C ASP A 115 -5.10 -2.12 -6.67
N CYS A 116 -4.35 -1.29 -5.95
CA CYS A 116 -4.89 -0.32 -5.00
C CYS A 116 -4.86 1.11 -5.55
N THR A 117 -4.83 1.30 -6.87
CA THR A 117 -4.65 2.63 -7.51
C THR A 117 -5.71 3.67 -7.15
N SER A 118 -6.93 3.28 -6.76
CA SER A 118 -7.93 4.21 -6.22
C SER A 118 -7.72 4.45 -4.72
N VAL A 119 -6.62 5.10 -4.38
CA VAL A 119 -6.25 5.37 -2.98
C VAL A 119 -7.02 6.58 -2.45
N ASN A 120 -7.78 6.38 -1.37
CA ASN A 120 -8.57 7.42 -0.70
C ASN A 120 -7.93 7.91 0.61
N ILE A 121 -6.98 7.13 1.16
CA ILE A 121 -6.23 7.44 2.38
C ILE A 121 -4.79 7.02 2.17
N THR A 122 -3.83 7.92 2.42
CA THR A 122 -2.41 7.53 2.51
C THR A 122 -1.70 8.40 3.53
N ASN A 123 -1.11 7.75 4.52
CA ASN A 123 -0.27 8.38 5.52
C ASN A 123 0.95 7.49 5.80
N ILE A 124 2.14 8.06 5.61
CA ILE A 124 3.41 7.44 5.96
C ILE A 124 4.04 8.28 7.07
N ASN A 125 4.26 7.66 8.22
CA ASN A 125 4.96 8.26 9.35
C ASN A 125 6.11 7.34 9.79
N GLY A 126 7.31 7.63 9.29
CA GLY A 126 8.46 6.75 9.44
C GLY A 126 8.19 5.39 8.81
N ASN A 127 8.28 4.32 9.60
CA ASN A 127 8.03 2.95 9.14
C ASN A 127 6.55 2.55 9.27
N HIS A 128 5.67 3.43 9.75
CA HIS A 128 4.25 3.14 9.83
C HIS A 128 3.53 3.65 8.60
N ILE A 129 2.78 2.77 7.95
CA ILE A 129 1.97 3.08 6.78
C ILE A 129 0.52 2.80 7.11
N ARG A 130 -0.33 3.78 6.84
CA ARG A 130 -1.78 3.62 6.76
C ARG A 130 -2.22 3.94 5.34
N PHE A 131 -2.92 3.01 4.72
CA PHE A 131 -3.44 3.17 3.37
C PHE A 131 -4.85 2.61 3.26
N GLY A 132 -5.68 3.26 2.45
CA GLY A 132 -7.04 2.83 2.12
C GLY A 132 -7.26 2.93 0.62
N TRP A 133 -8.04 2.02 0.06
CA TRP A 133 -8.36 2.01 -1.37
C TRP A 133 -9.78 1.52 -1.63
N ASP A 134 -10.35 1.97 -2.75
CA ASP A 134 -11.71 1.65 -3.21
C ASP A 134 -12.82 1.88 -2.14
N ASP A 135 -12.55 2.71 -1.13
CA ASP A 135 -13.37 3.00 0.07
C ASP A 135 -13.74 1.84 0.99
N ILE A 136 -13.58 0.62 0.49
CA ILE A 136 -13.98 -0.59 1.18
C ILE A 136 -12.77 -1.34 1.73
N PHE A 137 -11.54 -0.95 1.37
CA PHE A 137 -10.34 -1.60 1.86
C PHE A 137 -9.42 -0.64 2.61
N SER A 138 -8.74 -1.17 3.62
CA SER A 138 -7.67 -0.44 4.30
C SER A 138 -6.66 -1.36 4.95
N ALA A 139 -5.42 -0.94 5.01
CA ALA A 139 -4.42 -1.57 5.85
C ALA A 139 -3.61 -0.53 6.63
N SER A 140 -3.19 -0.94 7.83
CA SER A 140 -2.35 -0.15 8.71
C SER A 140 -1.29 -1.07 9.27
N VAL A 141 -0.03 -0.70 9.07
CA VAL A 141 1.08 -1.60 9.35
C VAL A 141 2.34 -0.82 9.69
N THR A 142 3.06 -1.31 10.69
CA THR A 142 4.45 -0.94 10.89
C THR A 142 5.32 -1.90 10.10
N LEU A 143 6.07 -1.38 9.14
CA LEU A 143 6.94 -2.10 8.21
C LEU A 143 8.20 -2.64 8.92
N THR A 144 8.01 -3.53 9.87
CA THR A 144 9.07 -4.19 10.62
C THR A 144 8.81 -5.69 10.73
N LYS A 145 9.88 -6.48 10.72
CA LYS A 145 9.78 -7.93 10.93
C LYS A 145 9.11 -8.24 12.27
N GLY A 146 8.17 -9.18 12.25
CA GLY A 146 7.37 -9.60 13.39
C GLY A 146 6.13 -8.73 13.63
N SER A 147 5.96 -7.63 12.90
CA SER A 147 4.73 -6.82 12.99
C SER A 147 3.57 -7.47 12.29
N VAL A 148 2.37 -7.12 12.77
CA VAL A 148 1.10 -7.55 12.21
C VAL A 148 0.65 -6.56 11.13
N LEU A 149 0.24 -7.09 9.98
CA LEU A 149 -0.44 -6.41 8.91
C LEU A 149 -1.88 -6.91 8.89
N ASP A 150 -2.82 -6.04 9.23
CA ASP A 150 -4.25 -6.30 9.05
C ASP A 150 -4.72 -5.60 7.77
N ILE A 151 -5.27 -6.38 6.85
CA ILE A 151 -5.97 -5.89 5.67
C ILE A 151 -7.46 -6.03 5.94
N ASN A 152 -8.13 -4.89 6.06
CA ASN A 152 -9.53 -4.79 6.42
C ASN A 152 -10.37 -4.59 5.17
N PHE A 153 -11.52 -5.25 5.14
CA PHE A 153 -12.59 -5.10 4.18
C PHE A 153 -13.87 -4.70 4.91
N TRP A 154 -14.39 -3.53 4.54
CA TRP A 154 -15.54 -2.90 5.14
C TRP A 154 -16.77 -3.22 4.27
N SER A 155 -17.47 -4.30 4.62
CA SER A 155 -18.60 -4.77 3.81
C SER A 155 -19.73 -3.75 3.74
N ALA A 156 -19.90 -2.95 4.80
CA ALA A 156 -20.89 -1.89 4.90
C ALA A 156 -20.77 -0.82 3.79
N TYR A 157 -19.55 -0.54 3.32
CA TYR A 157 -19.33 0.42 2.22
C TYR A 157 -19.47 -0.25 0.85
N ALA A 158 -19.24 -1.57 0.76
CA ALA A 158 -19.50 -2.34 -0.45
C ALA A 158 -21.01 -2.54 -0.69
N SER A 159 -21.81 -2.58 0.37
CA SER A 159 -23.27 -2.66 0.33
C SER A 159 -23.90 -1.27 0.51
N HIS A 160 -23.70 -0.36 -0.45
CA HIS A 160 -24.23 1.01 -0.35
C HIS A 160 -25.75 1.08 -0.12
N ASP A 161 -26.51 0.04 -0.50
CA ASP A 161 -27.99 -0.03 -0.35
C ASP A 161 -28.53 -1.48 -0.10
N GLY A 162 -27.72 -2.42 0.37
CA GLY A 162 -28.09 -3.85 0.45
C GLY A 162 -27.90 -4.49 1.84
N PRO A 163 -28.52 -5.67 2.10
CA PRO A 163 -28.23 -6.45 3.30
C PRO A 163 -26.74 -6.80 3.36
N TYR A 164 -26.20 -6.94 4.57
CA TYR A 164 -24.82 -7.41 4.78
C TYR A 164 -24.59 -8.72 4.00
N PRO A 165 -23.37 -8.97 3.49
CA PRO A 165 -23.10 -10.18 2.73
C PRO A 165 -23.39 -11.41 3.61
N PHE A 166 -24.41 -12.18 3.22
CA PHE A 166 -24.69 -13.50 3.79
C PHE A 166 -23.83 -14.54 3.08
N ARG A 167 -23.09 -15.34 3.85
CA ARG A 167 -22.22 -16.39 3.35
C ARG A 167 -22.53 -17.72 4.00
N ILE A 168 -22.11 -18.79 3.35
CA ILE A 168 -22.22 -20.16 3.82
C ILE A 168 -20.80 -20.68 4.07
N SER A 169 -20.59 -21.34 5.20
CA SER A 169 -19.32 -21.99 5.54
C SER A 169 -18.98 -23.08 4.51
N GLU A 170 -17.70 -23.41 4.36
CA GLU A 170 -17.26 -24.38 3.34
C GLU A 170 -17.92 -25.76 3.49
N ASP A 171 -18.18 -26.16 4.72
CA ASP A 171 -18.86 -27.42 5.05
C ASP A 171 -20.40 -27.36 4.99
N GLY A 172 -20.97 -26.19 4.66
CA GLY A 172 -22.41 -25.98 4.55
C GLY A 172 -23.19 -26.04 5.86
N ARG A 173 -22.51 -26.03 7.02
CA ARG A 173 -23.16 -26.14 8.34
C ARG A 173 -23.63 -24.79 8.88
N TYR A 174 -22.95 -23.70 8.51
CA TYR A 174 -23.22 -22.38 9.06
C TYR A 174 -23.48 -21.35 7.96
N GLY A 175 -24.38 -20.42 8.25
CA GLY A 175 -24.59 -19.19 7.51
C GLY A 175 -24.09 -18.02 8.35
N TYR A 176 -23.48 -17.01 7.75
CA TYR A 176 -23.00 -15.87 8.51
C TYR A 176 -23.09 -14.55 7.75
N GLU A 177 -23.39 -13.50 8.50
CA GLU A 177 -23.35 -12.10 8.06
C GLU A 177 -22.26 -11.38 8.84
N TYR A 178 -21.61 -10.40 8.21
CA TYR A 178 -20.56 -9.63 8.86
C TYR A 178 -20.50 -8.19 8.36
N ARG A 179 -20.04 -7.29 9.24
CA ARG A 179 -19.84 -5.87 8.93
C ARG A 179 -18.43 -5.56 8.43
N ASP A 180 -17.42 -6.05 9.14
CA ASP A 180 -16.03 -5.88 8.75
C ASP A 180 -15.30 -7.23 8.85
N GLU A 181 -14.62 -7.58 7.76
CA GLU A 181 -13.72 -8.73 7.64
C GLU A 181 -12.29 -8.19 7.65
N TYR A 182 -11.36 -8.90 8.27
CA TYR A 182 -9.94 -8.58 8.14
C TYR A 182 -9.13 -9.85 7.94
N SER A 183 -8.15 -9.78 7.05
CA SER A 183 -7.12 -10.81 6.90
C SER A 183 -5.85 -10.36 7.60
N GLN A 184 -5.39 -11.19 8.53
CA GLN A 184 -4.23 -10.90 9.36
C GLN A 184 -2.98 -11.61 8.83
N PHE A 185 -1.87 -10.88 8.83
CA PHE A 185 -0.58 -11.37 8.41
C PHE A 185 0.52 -11.00 9.40
N THR A 186 1.48 -11.89 9.60
CA THR A 186 2.75 -11.56 10.26
C THR A 186 3.82 -11.29 9.22
N ILE A 187 4.52 -10.16 9.32
CA ILE A 187 5.68 -9.87 8.47
C ILE A 187 6.85 -10.75 8.90
N LEU A 188 7.30 -11.65 8.02
CA LEU A 188 8.44 -12.53 8.25
C LEU A 188 9.76 -11.88 7.81
N ASP A 189 9.73 -11.13 6.71
CA ASP A 189 10.87 -10.41 6.16
C ASP A 189 10.39 -9.17 5.40
N ILE A 190 11.21 -8.13 5.38
CA ILE A 190 10.97 -6.92 4.61
C ILE A 190 12.28 -6.40 4.03
N LYS A 191 12.28 -6.17 2.72
CA LYS A 191 13.37 -5.52 2.01
C LYS A 191 12.88 -4.18 1.52
N ASP A 192 13.46 -3.13 2.09
CA ASP A 192 13.31 -1.77 1.60
C ASP A 192 14.08 -1.64 0.29
N LEU A 193 13.36 -1.46 -0.82
CA LEU A 193 13.98 -1.22 -2.11
C LEU A 193 14.33 0.26 -2.17
N ALA A 194 15.62 0.58 -2.34
CA ALA A 194 16.10 1.95 -2.36
C ALA A 194 15.22 2.82 -3.29
N PRO A 195 14.83 4.04 -2.88
CA PRO A 195 13.98 4.90 -3.68
C PRO A 195 14.55 5.02 -5.09
N VAL A 196 13.80 4.56 -6.10
CA VAL A 196 14.24 4.63 -7.49
C VAL A 196 14.39 6.11 -7.86
N PRO A 197 15.61 6.60 -8.16
CA PRO A 197 15.78 7.97 -8.59
C PRO A 197 15.01 8.13 -9.90
N LEU A 198 14.01 9.01 -9.91
CA LEU A 198 13.30 9.32 -11.14
C LEU A 198 14.34 9.79 -12.18
N PRO A 199 14.23 9.34 -13.45
CA PRO A 199 15.18 9.72 -14.47
C PRO A 199 15.24 11.24 -14.55
N SER A 200 16.43 11.77 -14.29
CA SER A 200 16.78 13.20 -14.32
C SER A 200 16.69 13.83 -15.72
N ALA A 201 15.92 13.25 -16.63
CA ALA A 201 15.68 13.74 -17.98
C ALA A 201 15.05 15.16 -17.97
N ILE A 202 14.37 15.56 -16.90
CA ILE A 202 13.87 16.93 -16.73
C ILE A 202 15.01 17.91 -16.36
N ALA A 203 16.09 17.46 -15.73
CA ALA A 203 17.25 18.29 -15.40
C ALA A 203 18.14 18.60 -16.62
N LEU A 204 17.99 17.87 -17.73
CA LEU A 204 18.74 18.11 -18.97
C LEU A 204 18.05 19.08 -19.94
N LEU A 205 16.74 19.32 -19.78
CA LEU A 205 15.99 20.24 -20.65
C LEU A 205 16.46 21.71 -20.53
N PRO A 206 16.78 22.27 -19.34
CA PRO A 206 17.27 23.64 -19.25
C PRO A 206 18.67 23.82 -19.87
N LEU A 207 19.52 22.79 -19.79
CA LEU A 207 20.87 22.82 -20.34
C LEU A 207 20.87 22.74 -21.88
N GLY A 208 19.95 21.97 -22.46
CA GLY A 208 19.79 21.88 -23.92
C GLY A 208 19.28 23.17 -24.57
N ILE A 209 18.35 23.88 -23.92
CA ILE A 209 17.79 25.14 -24.44
C ILE A 209 18.81 26.29 -24.31
N GLY A 210 19.58 26.35 -23.23
CA GLY A 210 20.64 27.34 -23.04
C GLY A 210 21.78 27.24 -24.07
N ALA A 211 22.20 26.01 -24.41
CA ALA A 211 23.22 25.77 -25.42
C ALA A 211 22.77 26.18 -26.85
N LEU A 212 21.50 25.93 -27.19
CA LEU A 212 20.93 26.33 -28.49
C LEU A 212 20.76 27.86 -28.62
N ALA A 213 20.40 28.56 -27.53
CA ALA A 213 20.28 30.02 -27.54
C ALA A 213 21.64 30.72 -27.74
N PHE A 214 22.71 30.21 -27.12
CA PHE A 214 24.07 30.75 -27.31
C PHE A 214 24.62 30.53 -28.73
N MET A 215 24.32 29.38 -29.35
CA MET A 215 24.71 29.12 -30.73
C MET A 215 23.98 30.00 -31.75
N ARG A 216 22.73 30.43 -31.46
CA ARG A 216 21.97 31.33 -32.33
C ARG A 216 22.50 32.78 -32.32
N LYS A 217 23.06 33.24 -31.18
CA LYS A 217 23.67 34.58 -31.08
C LYS A 217 25.00 34.69 -31.83
N ARG A 218 25.78 33.61 -31.89
CA ARG A 218 27.09 33.59 -32.57
C ARG A 218 26.98 33.69 -34.10
N ARG A 219 25.91 33.16 -34.71
CA ARG A 219 25.70 33.24 -36.17
C ARG A 219 25.29 34.62 -36.68
N ARG A 220 24.77 35.52 -35.83
CA ARG A 220 24.40 36.89 -36.24
C ARG A 220 25.55 37.89 -36.18
N LEU A 221 26.66 37.57 -35.50
CA LEU A 221 27.83 38.45 -35.35
C LEU A 221 28.90 38.24 -36.42
N VAL A 222 28.79 37.20 -37.26
CA VAL A 222 29.77 36.88 -38.33
C VAL A 222 29.24 37.26 -39.73
N ALA A 223 27.98 37.74 -39.82
CA ALA A 223 27.32 38.09 -41.08
C ALA A 223 27.00 39.60 -41.19
N GLY A 224 27.73 40.45 -40.47
CA GLY A 224 27.65 41.91 -40.55
C GLY A 224 29.01 42.50 -40.83
#